data_AF-A0AAP6DB67-F1
#
_entry.id   AF-A0AAP6DB67-F1
#
_cell.length_a   1.000
_cell.length_b   1.000
_cell.length_c   1.000
_cell.angle_alpha   90.00
_cell.angle_beta   90.00
_cell.angle_gamma   90.00
#
_symmetry.space_group_name_H-M   'P 1'
#
loop_
_entity.id
_entity.type
_entity.pdbx_description
1 polymer ?
#
loop_
_entity_poly.entity_id
_entity_poly.type
_entity_poly.pdbx_seq_one_letter_code
_entity_poly.pdbx_strand_id
1 'polypeptide(L)'
;MNTNTLQNINVGVDTGKSQLDIYIRPLDIYFTVPNTEKGISDAIKTIKKHKPQRVVIEATGRLEMPFILACDKAKLPYVIANPLRIKRFAGAIGQRAKNDRLDAALIG
;
A
#
# COMPACT_ATOMS: atom_id res chain seq x y z
N MET A 1 -29.78 6.52 -7.11
CA MET A 1 -29.23 5.33 -7.78
C MET A 1 -28.19 4.74 -6.85
N ASN A 2 -28.50 3.66 -6.13
CA ASN A 2 -27.56 3.04 -5.20
C ASN A 2 -26.65 2.10 -5.98
N THR A 3 -25.52 2.62 -6.46
CA THR A 3 -24.46 1.78 -7.00
C THR A 3 -23.84 1.02 -5.83
N ASN A 4 -24.36 -0.17 -5.57
CA ASN A 4 -23.72 -1.17 -4.71
C ASN A 4 -22.47 -1.69 -5.44
N THR A 5 -21.47 -0.83 -5.63
CA THR A 5 -20.14 -1.25 -6.04
C THR A 5 -19.61 -2.09 -4.89
N LEU A 6 -19.43 -3.40 -5.14
CA LEU A 6 -18.58 -4.24 -4.30
C LEU A 6 -17.28 -3.47 -4.07
N GLN A 7 -17.16 -2.90 -2.88
CA GLN A 7 -16.06 -2.01 -2.54
C GLN A 7 -14.86 -2.91 -2.24
N ASN A 8 -14.15 -3.27 -3.32
CA ASN A 8 -13.01 -4.16 -3.24
C ASN A 8 -11.96 -3.58 -2.27
N ILE A 9 -11.51 -4.41 -1.34
CA ILE A 9 -10.50 -3.99 -0.37
C ILE A 9 -9.14 -3.91 -1.09
N ASN A 10 -8.59 -2.70 -1.15
CA ASN A 10 -7.26 -2.45 -1.72
C ASN A 10 -6.34 -1.92 -0.63
N VAL A 11 -5.08 -2.34 -0.67
CA VAL A 11 -4.06 -1.89 0.28
C VAL A 11 -2.97 -1.17 -0.48
N GLY A 12 -2.67 0.07 -0.10
CA GLY A 12 -1.47 0.79 -0.52
C GLY A 12 -0.37 0.61 0.52
N VAL A 13 0.85 0.38 0.07
CA VAL A 13 2.05 0.24 0.91
C VAL A 13 3.15 1.14 0.35
N ASP A 14 3.51 2.16 1.11
CA ASP A 14 4.71 2.97 0.85
C ASP A 14 5.89 2.40 1.64
N THR A 15 7.01 2.20 0.95
CA THR A 15 8.19 1.52 1.49
C THR A 15 9.29 2.52 1.80
N GLY A 16 9.36 2.91 3.07
CA GLY A 16 10.43 3.72 3.62
C GLY A 16 11.63 2.89 4.10
N LYS A 17 12.75 3.58 4.35
CA LYS A 17 13.98 2.94 4.86
C LYS A 17 13.80 2.28 6.22
N SER A 18 13.06 2.93 7.13
CA SER A 18 12.86 2.48 8.51
C SER A 18 11.43 2.00 8.80
N GLN A 19 10.46 2.35 7.96
CA GLN A 19 9.05 2.10 8.20
C GLN A 19 8.29 1.79 6.91
N LEU A 20 7.16 1.11 7.07
CA LEU A 20 6.19 0.81 6.02
C LEU A 20 4.88 1.50 6.40
N ASP A 21 4.39 2.34 5.50
CA ASP A 21 3.16 3.08 5.67
C ASP A 21 2.05 2.37 4.88
N ILE A 22 1.00 1.95 5.58
CA ILE A 22 -0.02 1.04 5.04
C ILE A 22 -1.39 1.70 5.14
N TYR A 23 -2.11 1.68 4.03
CA TYR A 23 -3.45 2.25 3.94
C TYR A 23 -4.43 1.26 3.32
N ILE A 24 -5.53 0.97 4.00
CA ILE A 24 -6.56 0.01 3.55
C ILE A 24 -7.81 0.77 3.14
N ARG A 25 -8.12 0.72 1.84
CA ARG A 25 -9.35 1.23 1.26
C ARG A 25 -10.42 0.15 1.12
N PRO A 26 -11.70 0.55 1.16
CA PRO A 26 -12.21 1.89 1.52
C PRO A 26 -12.41 2.05 3.04
N LEU A 27 -11.81 1.18 3.86
CA LEU A 27 -11.99 1.16 5.31
C LEU A 27 -11.36 2.37 6.04
N ASP A 28 -10.59 3.19 5.34
CA ASP A 28 -9.85 4.35 5.88
C ASP A 28 -8.95 3.98 7.07
N ILE A 29 -8.41 2.76 7.04
CA ILE A 29 -7.47 2.27 8.06
C ILE A 29 -6.06 2.62 7.60
N TYR A 30 -5.39 3.45 8.38
CA TYR A 30 -3.98 3.79 8.20
C TYR A 30 -3.17 3.28 9.40
N PHE A 31 -2.03 2.66 9.14
CA PHE A 31 -1.08 2.32 10.18
C PHE A 31 0.34 2.21 9.62
N THR A 32 1.32 2.39 10.52
CA THR A 32 2.73 2.32 10.20
C THR A 32 3.38 1.20 11.00
N VAL A 33 4.24 0.42 10.36
CA VAL A 33 5.07 -0.59 11.03
C VAL A 33 6.55 -0.35 10.73
N PRO A 34 7.49 -0.76 11.61
CA PRO A 34 8.90 -0.75 11.27
C PRO A 34 9.18 -1.63 10.04
N ASN A 35 10.07 -1.20 9.14
CA ASN A 35 10.55 -2.00 8.02
C ASN A 35 11.58 -3.04 8.51
N THR A 36 11.09 -3.96 9.33
CA THR A 36 11.81 -5.08 9.92
C THR A 36 10.99 -6.34 9.73
N GLU A 37 11.59 -7.52 9.82
CA GLU A 37 10.88 -8.80 9.65
C GLU A 37 9.66 -8.93 10.57
N LYS A 38 9.79 -8.46 11.82
CA LYS A 38 8.69 -8.47 12.80
C LYS A 38 7.56 -7.51 12.37
N GLY A 39 7.91 -6.27 12.02
CA GLY A 39 6.92 -5.28 11.57
C GLY A 39 6.19 -5.72 10.31
N ILE A 40 6.91 -6.31 9.34
CA ILE A 40 6.35 -6.90 8.13
C ILE A 40 5.37 -8.04 8.47
N SER A 41 5.76 -8.96 9.35
CA SER A 41 4.89 -10.06 9.79
C SER A 41 3.59 -9.56 10.40
N ASP A 42 3.66 -8.54 11.25
CA ASP A 42 2.49 -7.96 11.90
C ASP A 42 1.60 -7.20 10.91
N ALA A 43 2.19 -6.48 9.95
CA ALA A 43 1.45 -5.87 8.84
C ALA A 43 0.69 -6.91 8.01
N ILE A 44 1.35 -8.02 7.63
CA ILE A 44 0.72 -9.10 6.85
C ILE A 44 -0.46 -9.72 7.60
N LYS A 45 -0.32 -9.97 8.92
CA LYS A 45 -1.42 -10.48 9.74
C LYS A 45 -2.61 -9.52 9.75
N THR A 46 -2.37 -8.21 9.85
CA THR A 46 -3.43 -7.20 9.84
C THR A 46 -4.10 -7.14 8.48
N ILE A 47 -3.32 -6.99 7.39
CA ILE A 47 -3.81 -6.93 6.02
C ILE A 47 -4.68 -8.16 5.69
N LYS A 48 -4.22 -9.36 6.03
CA LYS A 48 -4.91 -10.61 5.72
C LYS A 48 -6.31 -10.71 6.33
N LYS A 49 -6.56 -10.10 7.50
CA LYS A 49 -7.89 -10.07 8.14
C LYS A 49 -8.94 -9.39 7.27
N HIS A 50 -8.52 -8.42 6.47
CA HIS A 50 -9.40 -7.62 5.61
C HIS A 50 -9.60 -8.23 4.21
N LYS A 51 -9.00 -9.40 3.92
CA LYS A 51 -9.13 -10.12 2.65
C LYS A 51 -8.98 -9.21 1.42
N PRO A 52 -7.82 -8.54 1.26
CA PRO A 52 -7.62 -7.60 0.18
C PRO A 52 -7.68 -8.30 -1.19
N GLN A 53 -8.26 -7.62 -2.16
CA GLN A 53 -8.19 -8.03 -3.56
C GLN A 53 -6.81 -7.75 -4.16
N ARG A 54 -6.12 -6.71 -3.67
CA ARG A 54 -4.73 -6.40 -4.03
C ARG A 54 -4.01 -5.58 -2.98
N VAL A 55 -2.70 -5.76 -2.94
CA VAL A 55 -1.73 -4.97 -2.18
C VAL A 55 -0.80 -4.29 -3.19
N VAL A 56 -0.87 -2.97 -3.30
CA VAL A 56 -0.04 -2.16 -4.19
C VAL A 56 1.15 -1.63 -3.38
N ILE A 57 2.35 -1.97 -3.82
CA ILE A 57 3.60 -1.67 -3.10
C ILE A 57 4.41 -0.68 -3.95
N GLU A 58 4.72 0.50 -3.42
CA GLU A 58 5.59 1.47 -4.10
C GLU A 58 7.06 1.03 -4.00
N ALA A 59 7.71 0.83 -5.15
CA ALA A 59 9.09 0.34 -5.23
C ALA A 59 10.12 1.47 -5.13
N THR A 60 10.68 1.73 -3.94
CA THR A 60 11.61 2.86 -3.73
C THR A 60 13.09 2.52 -3.99
N GLY A 61 13.41 1.28 -4.40
CA GLY A 61 14.76 0.91 -4.84
C GLY A 61 15.40 -0.18 -3.99
N ARG A 62 14.68 -1.31 -3.80
CA ARG A 62 15.06 -2.57 -3.12
C ARG A 62 14.65 -2.71 -1.65
N LEU A 63 14.10 -1.69 -1.01
CA LEU A 63 13.62 -1.75 0.37
C LEU A 63 12.31 -2.53 0.52
N GLU A 64 11.58 -2.68 -0.59
CA GLU A 64 10.31 -3.36 -0.71
C GLU A 64 10.41 -4.89 -0.74
N MET A 65 11.59 -5.44 -1.05
CA MET A 65 11.78 -6.87 -1.29
C MET A 65 11.39 -7.77 -0.10
N PRO A 66 11.76 -7.45 1.16
CA PRO A 66 11.33 -8.26 2.31
C PRO A 66 9.82 -8.31 2.47
N PHE A 67 9.13 -7.19 2.19
CA PHE A 67 7.67 -7.11 2.26
C PHE A 67 7.01 -7.90 1.11
N ILE A 68 7.53 -7.80 -0.12
CA ILE A 68 7.08 -8.58 -1.28
C ILE A 68 7.17 -10.08 -0.99
N LEU A 69 8.31 -10.55 -0.48
CA LEU A 69 8.51 -11.96 -0.13
C LEU A 69 7.52 -12.43 0.94
N ALA A 70 7.22 -11.56 1.92
CA ALA A 70 6.22 -11.88 2.94
C ALA A 70 4.79 -11.94 2.37
N CYS A 71 4.44 -11.06 1.44
CA CYS A 71 3.17 -11.13 0.70
C CYS A 71 3.05 -12.44 -0.09
N ASP A 72 4.11 -12.83 -0.80
CA ASP A 72 4.17 -14.06 -1.59
C ASP A 72 3.99 -15.31 -0.71
N LYS A 73 4.76 -15.40 0.39
CA LYS A 73 4.64 -16.47 1.39
C LYS A 73 3.24 -16.55 2.01
N ALA A 74 2.59 -15.40 2.20
CA ALA A 74 1.24 -15.31 2.74
C ALA A 74 0.14 -15.55 1.69
N LYS A 75 0.51 -15.73 0.41
CA LYS A 75 -0.38 -15.84 -0.76
C LYS A 75 -1.32 -14.65 -0.89
N LEU A 76 -0.84 -13.45 -0.56
CA LEU A 76 -1.60 -12.22 -0.77
C LEU A 76 -1.44 -11.76 -2.22
N PRO A 77 -2.50 -11.28 -2.88
CA PRO A 77 -2.38 -10.69 -4.21
C PRO A 77 -1.65 -9.35 -4.10
N TYR A 78 -0.49 -9.19 -4.75
CA TYR A 78 0.28 -7.95 -4.73
C TYR A 78 0.68 -7.46 -6.13
N VAL A 79 0.92 -6.15 -6.23
CA VAL A 79 1.40 -5.47 -7.44
C VAL A 79 2.49 -4.49 -7.02
N ILE A 80 3.61 -4.50 -7.75
CA ILE A 80 4.71 -3.56 -7.55
C ILE A 80 4.48 -2.34 -8.45
N ALA A 81 4.30 -1.17 -7.85
CA ALA A 81 4.09 0.08 -8.55
C ALA A 81 5.39 0.89 -8.61
N ASN A 82 5.73 1.38 -9.80
CA ASN A 82 6.93 2.18 -10.00
C ASN A 82 6.70 3.61 -9.47
N PRO A 83 7.49 4.12 -8.51
CA PRO A 83 7.31 5.42 -7.88
C PRO A 83 7.33 6.58 -8.88
N LEU A 84 8.15 6.48 -9.94
CA LEU A 84 8.20 7.49 -11.00
C LEU A 84 6.88 7.57 -11.79
N ARG A 85 6.14 6.45 -11.90
CA ARG A 85 4.84 6.41 -12.56
C ARG A 85 3.73 6.86 -11.62
N ILE A 86 3.79 6.54 -10.33
CA ILE A 86 2.81 7.01 -9.33
C ILE A 86 2.89 8.53 -9.21
N LYS A 87 4.08 9.10 -9.00
CA LYS A 87 4.27 10.56 -8.88
C LYS A 87 3.92 11.31 -10.16
N ARG A 88 4.20 10.74 -11.34
CA ARG A 88 3.76 11.32 -12.63
C ARG A 88 2.25 11.24 -12.84
N PHE A 89 1.61 10.17 -12.38
CA PHE A 89 0.16 10.02 -12.44
C PHE A 89 -0.54 10.99 -11.46
N ALA A 90 -0.05 11.10 -10.22
CA ALA A 90 -0.47 12.12 -9.24
C ALA A 90 -0.33 13.55 -9.79
N GLY A 91 0.82 13.83 -10.42
CA GLY A 91 1.10 15.10 -11.06
C GLY A 91 0.21 15.38 -12.29
N ALA A 92 -0.09 14.36 -13.10
CA ALA A 92 -0.96 14.49 -14.28
C ALA A 92 -2.45 14.68 -13.91
N ILE A 93 -2.87 14.19 -12.75
CA ILE A 93 -4.21 14.41 -12.18
C ILE A 93 -4.30 15.77 -11.46
N GLY A 94 -3.21 16.55 -11.42
CA GLY A 94 -3.25 17.95 -10.98
C GLY A 94 -3.24 18.15 -9.46
N GLN A 95 -2.92 17.14 -8.65
CA GLN A 95 -2.66 17.35 -7.22
C GLN A 95 -1.16 17.45 -6.97
N ARG A 96 -0.67 18.69 -7.06
CA ARG A 96 0.58 19.12 -6.44
C ARG A 96 0.37 19.13 -4.92
N ALA A 97 0.17 17.96 -4.33
CA ALA A 97 0.00 17.78 -2.90
C ALA A 97 1.37 17.86 -2.21
N LYS A 98 1.78 19.07 -1.85
CA LYS A 98 2.60 19.26 -0.65
C LYS A 98 1.76 18.75 0.53
N ASN A 99 1.92 17.49 0.91
CA ASN A 99 1.73 16.94 2.26
C ASN A 99 1.71 15.42 2.18
N ASP A 100 2.62 14.78 2.92
CA ASP A 100 2.93 13.34 2.97
C ASP A 100 1.75 12.42 3.36
N ARG A 101 0.56 12.99 3.61
CA ARG A 101 -0.66 12.25 3.98
C ARG A 101 -1.52 11.85 2.78
N LEU A 102 -1.39 12.54 1.65
CA LEU A 102 -2.20 12.28 0.44
C LEU A 102 -1.62 11.20 -0.47
N ASP A 103 -0.32 10.88 -0.35
CA ASP A 103 0.33 9.88 -1.21
C ASP A 103 -0.20 8.46 -0.93
N ALA A 104 -0.40 8.11 0.36
CA ALA A 104 -1.06 6.87 0.76
C ALA A 104 -2.50 6.79 0.23
N ALA A 105 -3.14 7.94 -0.02
CA ALA A 105 -4.50 8.04 -0.52
C ALA A 105 -4.61 7.97 -2.06
N LEU A 106 -3.52 7.90 -2.83
CA LEU A 106 -3.61 7.82 -4.29
C LEU A 106 -3.32 6.43 -4.86
N ILE A 107 -2.68 5.56 -4.09
CA ILE A 107 -2.11 4.28 -4.58
C ILE A 107 -3.12 3.11 -4.57
N GLY A 108 -4.26 3.25 -3.88
CA GLY A 108 -5.19 2.13 -3.58
C GLY A 108 -6.51 2.21 -4.32
#